data_AF-A0A9D2E0G2-F1
#
_entry.id   AF-A0A9D2E0G2-F1
#
_cell.length_a   1.000
_cell.length_b   1.000
_cell.length_c   1.000
_cell.angle_alpha   90.00
_cell.angle_beta   90.00
_cell.angle_gamma   90.00
#
_symmetry.space_group_name_H-M   'P 1'
#
loop_
_entity.id
_entity.type
_entity.pdbx_description
1 polymer ?
#
loop_
_entity_poly.entity_id
_entity_poly.type
_entity_poly.pdbx_seq_one_letter_code
_entity_poly.pdbx_strand_id
1 'polypeptide(L)'
;MVSSYYSIAKINGNSGIYDNKIQNPSVRYGRNAADNYQKYLEGGQIPPLSREYDFTKLEDIDDFTQELSSPEHERALRYPTDFSYKYLPGNVNPYNLDTKALLGSAFEEMGKTTKIPVKDFTQQLQSALGPNVSAEALDINKDSNIDIGEYATSTLVADMLSSDNTKLKKENITGTINNQGENSSLAYINSKNKAVASAEFKAIYDDFKLDEATKDFLSDPNNTVI
;
A
#
# COMPACT_ATOMS: atom_id res chain seq x y z
N MET A 1 -4.87 -22.39 -28.05
CA MET A 1 -5.53 -22.17 -26.74
C MET A 1 -4.45 -21.81 -25.74
N VAL A 2 -4.21 -20.52 -25.53
CA VAL A 2 -3.31 -20.07 -24.45
C VAL A 2 -4.18 -20.02 -23.20
N SER A 3 -3.99 -20.99 -22.31
CA SER A 3 -4.60 -20.95 -20.98
C SER A 3 -3.97 -19.75 -20.25
N SER A 4 -4.63 -18.60 -20.28
CA SER A 4 -4.28 -17.46 -19.43
C SER A 4 -4.62 -17.85 -17.99
N TYR A 5 -3.70 -18.54 -17.33
CA TYR A 5 -3.67 -18.53 -15.87
C TYR A 5 -3.46 -17.06 -15.50
N TYR A 6 -4.53 -16.38 -15.08
CA TYR A 6 -4.43 -15.12 -14.37
C TYR A 6 -3.58 -15.40 -13.13
N SER A 7 -2.28 -15.14 -13.23
CA SER A 7 -1.35 -15.33 -12.13
C SER A 7 -1.58 -14.20 -11.15
N ILE A 8 -1.86 -14.52 -9.89
CA ILE A 8 -1.90 -13.54 -8.80
C ILE A 8 -0.47 -13.39 -8.27
N ALA A 9 0.04 -12.17 -8.22
CA ALA A 9 1.32 -11.89 -7.56
C ALA A 9 1.20 -12.06 -6.05
N LYS A 10 2.14 -12.80 -5.45
CA LYS A 10 2.18 -13.03 -3.99
C LYS A 10 3.34 -12.24 -3.41
N ILE A 11 3.03 -11.19 -2.67
CA ILE A 11 3.97 -10.21 -2.16
C ILE A 11 3.96 -10.31 -0.63
N ASN A 12 5.13 -10.39 0.00
CA ASN A 12 5.25 -10.54 1.45
C ASN A 12 6.61 -10.07 1.96
N GLY A 13 6.81 -10.13 3.28
CA GLY A 13 8.03 -9.69 3.97
C GLY A 13 9.09 -10.76 4.25
N ASN A 14 8.95 -11.98 3.69
CA ASN A 14 9.89 -13.09 3.96
C ASN A 14 11.25 -12.92 3.27
N SER A 15 11.40 -11.92 2.40
CA SER A 15 12.64 -11.54 1.73
C SER A 15 12.78 -10.02 1.73
N GLY A 16 14.00 -9.47 1.78
CA GLY A 16 14.24 -8.03 1.85
C GLY A 16 15.47 -7.66 2.68
N ILE A 17 15.37 -6.63 3.51
CA ILE A 17 16.44 -6.09 4.35
C ILE A 17 16.80 -7.09 5.46
N TYR A 18 18.01 -7.66 5.38
CA TYR A 18 18.62 -8.51 6.42
C TYR A 18 20.00 -8.00 6.85
N ASP A 19 20.17 -6.68 6.91
CA ASP A 19 21.41 -6.01 7.32
C ASP A 19 21.67 -6.06 8.84
N ASN A 20 20.79 -6.74 9.59
CA ASN A 20 20.79 -6.84 11.06
C ASN A 20 20.69 -5.49 11.78
N LYS A 21 20.30 -4.40 11.12
CA LYS A 21 19.98 -3.15 11.83
C LYS A 21 18.62 -3.23 12.51
N ILE A 22 17.61 -3.77 11.82
CA ILE A 22 16.25 -3.94 12.36
C ILE A 22 16.20 -5.24 13.16
N GLN A 23 16.33 -5.19 14.49
CA GLN A 23 16.40 -6.40 15.31
C GLN A 23 15.06 -7.13 15.46
N ASN A 24 13.94 -6.39 15.50
CA ASN A 24 12.62 -6.99 15.67
C ASN A 24 12.16 -7.68 14.36
N PRO A 25 11.88 -9.00 14.38
CA PRO A 25 11.51 -9.74 13.17
C PRO A 25 10.17 -9.30 12.58
N SER A 26 9.21 -8.87 13.40
CA SER A 26 7.91 -8.36 12.94
C SER A 26 8.08 -7.03 12.21
N VAL A 27 8.84 -6.09 12.79
CA VAL A 27 9.14 -4.81 12.14
C VAL A 27 9.86 -5.04 10.81
N ARG A 28 10.85 -5.94 10.80
CA ARG A 28 11.59 -6.31 9.58
C ARG A 28 10.65 -6.89 8.52
N TYR A 29 9.74 -7.79 8.90
CA TYR A 29 8.76 -8.36 7.99
C TYR A 29 7.88 -7.27 7.36
N GLY A 30 7.27 -6.40 8.19
CA GLY A 30 6.39 -5.35 7.70
C GLY A 30 7.07 -4.41 6.71
N ARG A 31 8.28 -3.94 7.06
CA ARG A 31 9.09 -3.08 6.18
C ARG A 31 9.45 -3.76 4.87
N ASN A 32 9.89 -5.02 4.93
CA ASN A 32 10.19 -5.80 3.74
C ASN A 32 8.95 -6.01 2.86
N ALA A 33 7.79 -6.24 3.46
CA ALA A 33 6.55 -6.44 2.72
C ALA A 33 6.19 -5.18 1.92
N ALA A 34 6.25 -4.01 2.56
CA ALA A 34 6.01 -2.71 1.95
C ALA A 34 7.01 -2.38 0.83
N ASP A 35 8.31 -2.54 1.07
CA ASP A 35 9.35 -2.32 0.05
C ASP A 35 9.17 -3.25 -1.16
N ASN A 36 8.86 -4.54 -0.93
CA ASN A 36 8.55 -5.47 -2.01
C ASN A 36 7.27 -5.10 -2.76
N TYR A 37 6.25 -4.57 -2.07
CA TYR A 37 5.02 -4.10 -2.68
C TYR A 37 5.26 -2.87 -3.57
N GLN A 38 6.02 -1.90 -3.08
CA GLN A 38 6.39 -0.71 -3.86
C GLN A 38 7.17 -1.09 -5.13
N LYS A 39 8.18 -1.97 -5.01
CA LYS A 39 8.92 -2.51 -6.15
C LYS A 39 8.02 -3.29 -7.12
N TYR A 40 6.97 -3.91 -6.60
CA TYR A 40 5.99 -4.58 -7.44
C TYR A 40 5.21 -3.58 -8.29
N LEU A 41 4.68 -2.52 -7.67
CA LEU A 41 3.97 -1.45 -8.38
C LEU A 41 4.83 -0.78 -9.44
N GLU A 42 6.11 -0.52 -9.13
CA GLU A 42 7.07 0.04 -10.09
C GLU A 42 7.35 -0.92 -11.26
N GLY A 43 7.49 -2.22 -10.98
CA GLY A 43 7.78 -3.24 -11.99
C GLY A 43 6.64 -3.49 -12.98
N GLY A 44 5.41 -3.11 -12.64
CA GLY A 44 4.23 -3.21 -13.50
C GLY A 44 3.94 -1.97 -14.35
N GLN A 45 4.71 -0.89 -14.22
CA GLN A 45 4.51 0.30 -15.04
C GLN A 45 4.95 0.03 -16.48
N ILE A 46 4.05 0.30 -17.44
CA ILE A 46 4.37 0.25 -18.86
C ILE A 46 5.24 1.48 -19.17
N PRO A 47 6.48 1.31 -19.66
CA PRO A 47 7.31 2.44 -20.06
C PRO A 47 6.59 3.30 -21.11
N PRO A 48 6.83 4.62 -21.14
CA PRO A 48 6.29 5.45 -22.21
C PRO A 48 6.88 5.00 -23.55
N LEU A 49 6.07 5.05 -24.59
CA LEU A 49 6.55 4.85 -25.95
C LEU A 49 7.61 5.91 -26.28
N SER A 50 8.63 5.49 -27.03
CA SER A 50 9.77 6.32 -27.42
C SER A 50 9.38 7.50 -28.32
N ARG A 51 8.25 7.38 -29.02
CA ARG A 51 7.66 8.40 -29.89
C ARG A 51 6.16 8.14 -30.11
N GLU A 52 5.49 9.09 -30.76
CA GLU A 52 4.17 8.86 -31.35
C GLU A 52 4.30 8.04 -32.66
N TYR A 53 3.35 7.15 -32.90
CA TYR A 53 3.32 6.25 -34.06
C TYR A 53 2.13 6.57 -34.97
N ASP A 54 2.35 6.66 -36.27
CA ASP A 54 1.31 6.81 -37.29
C ASP A 54 0.96 5.44 -37.90
N PHE A 55 -0.09 4.80 -37.38
CA PHE A 55 -0.55 3.48 -37.82
C PHE A 55 -1.10 3.42 -39.26
N THR A 56 -1.07 4.53 -40.01
CA THR A 56 -1.31 4.51 -41.46
C THR A 56 -0.06 4.11 -42.26
N LYS A 57 1.12 4.09 -41.63
CA LYS A 57 2.40 3.70 -42.24
C LYS A 57 2.86 2.34 -41.73
N LEU A 58 3.25 1.46 -42.65
CA LEU A 58 3.74 0.11 -42.32
C LEU A 58 5.02 0.14 -41.47
N GLU A 59 5.94 1.07 -41.74
CA GLU A 59 7.18 1.25 -40.97
C GLU A 59 6.91 1.55 -39.49
N ASP A 60 5.92 2.38 -39.19
CA ASP A 60 5.55 2.72 -37.81
C ASP A 60 4.88 1.53 -37.10
N ILE A 61 4.20 0.64 -37.82
CA ILE A 61 3.65 -0.61 -37.25
C ILE A 61 4.79 -1.56 -36.85
N ASP A 62 5.80 -1.71 -37.71
CA ASP A 62 6.95 -2.58 -37.44
C ASP A 62 7.78 -2.06 -36.27
N ASP A 63 8.08 -0.75 -36.26
CA ASP A 63 8.84 -0.10 -35.18
C ASP A 63 8.08 -0.18 -33.84
N PHE A 64 6.77 0.05 -33.84
CA PHE A 64 5.93 -0.12 -32.64
C PHE A 64 5.97 -1.56 -32.12
N THR A 65 5.88 -2.54 -33.02
CA THR A 65 5.94 -3.96 -32.64
C THR A 65 7.29 -4.33 -32.05
N GLN A 66 8.38 -3.79 -32.61
CA GLN A 66 9.73 -3.99 -32.10
C GLN A 66 9.91 -3.33 -30.72
N GLU A 67 9.39 -2.13 -30.51
CA GLU A 67 9.42 -1.46 -29.20
C GLU A 67 8.63 -2.25 -28.14
N LEU A 68 7.42 -2.73 -28.46
CA LEU A 68 6.64 -3.57 -27.56
C LEU A 68 7.32 -4.91 -27.23
N SER A 69 8.17 -5.40 -28.13
CA SER A 69 8.95 -6.63 -27.94
C SER A 69 10.26 -6.40 -27.14
N SER A 70 10.51 -5.16 -26.70
CA SER A 70 11.63 -4.87 -25.80
C SER A 70 11.44 -5.56 -24.44
N PRO A 71 12.52 -5.98 -23.75
CA PRO A 71 12.42 -6.67 -22.46
C PRO A 71 11.64 -5.89 -21.39
N GLU A 72 11.70 -4.56 -21.41
CA GLU A 72 11.00 -3.70 -20.45
C GLU A 72 9.48 -3.69 -20.70
N HIS A 73 9.05 -3.51 -21.95
CA HIS A 73 7.63 -3.55 -22.33
C HIS A 73 7.05 -4.95 -22.18
N GLU A 74 7.76 -6.00 -22.61
CA GLU A 74 7.31 -7.38 -22.43
C GLU A 74 7.16 -7.74 -20.94
N ARG A 75 8.08 -7.27 -20.08
CA ARG A 75 8.00 -7.47 -18.63
C ARG A 75 6.76 -6.79 -18.05
N ALA A 76 6.50 -5.54 -18.42
CA ALA A 76 5.34 -4.79 -17.94
C ALA A 76 4.01 -5.42 -18.42
N LEU A 77 3.94 -5.85 -19.69
CA LEU A 77 2.74 -6.50 -20.26
C LEU A 77 2.45 -7.88 -19.66
N ARG A 78 3.47 -8.57 -19.15
CA ARG A 78 3.34 -9.87 -18.45
C ARG A 78 3.21 -9.71 -16.95
N TYR A 79 3.23 -8.49 -16.44
CA TYR A 79 3.11 -8.23 -15.02
C TYR A 79 1.70 -8.60 -14.55
N PRO A 80 1.55 -9.43 -13.50
CA PRO A 80 0.25 -9.65 -12.89
C PRO A 80 -0.43 -8.33 -12.57
N THR A 81 -1.71 -8.18 -12.93
CA THR A 81 -2.50 -7.05 -12.47
C THR A 81 -3.10 -7.34 -11.09
N ASP A 82 -3.44 -8.60 -10.84
CA ASP A 82 -3.95 -9.06 -9.55
C ASP A 82 -2.80 -9.40 -8.58
N PHE A 83 -2.94 -8.99 -7.33
CA PHE A 83 -1.96 -9.22 -6.28
C PHE A 83 -2.60 -9.63 -4.95
N SER A 84 -1.73 -10.16 -4.09
CA SER A 84 -1.94 -10.46 -2.68
C SER A 84 -0.75 -9.91 -1.91
N TYR A 85 -0.95 -8.81 -1.20
CA TYR A 85 0.06 -8.10 -0.41
C TYR A 85 -0.08 -8.45 1.06
N LYS A 86 0.79 -9.32 1.57
CA LYS A 86 0.75 -9.81 2.95
C LYS A 86 1.69 -9.00 3.86
N TYR A 87 1.13 -8.00 4.55
CA TYR A 87 1.86 -7.07 5.42
C TYR A 87 2.05 -7.57 6.87
N LEU A 88 1.36 -8.65 7.29
CA LEU A 88 1.58 -9.30 8.60
C LEU A 88 2.20 -10.71 8.46
N PRO A 89 3.07 -11.12 9.40
CA PRO A 89 3.63 -12.46 9.40
C PRO A 89 2.62 -13.51 9.90
N GLY A 90 2.76 -14.75 9.41
CA GLY A 90 2.10 -15.92 10.01
C GLY A 90 0.57 -15.95 9.93
N ASN A 91 -0.06 -16.54 10.96
CA ASN A 91 -1.51 -16.60 11.15
C ASN A 91 -1.97 -15.35 11.89
N VAL A 92 -2.98 -14.67 11.34
CA VAL A 92 -3.48 -13.43 11.91
C VAL A 92 -4.59 -13.69 12.91
N ASN A 93 -4.48 -13.08 14.08
CA ASN A 93 -5.55 -13.00 15.06
C ASN A 93 -5.97 -11.53 15.20
N PRO A 94 -7.17 -11.15 14.75
CA PRO A 94 -7.61 -9.75 14.82
C PRO A 94 -7.72 -9.23 16.26
N TYR A 95 -7.87 -10.09 17.27
CA TYR A 95 -7.89 -9.69 18.67
C TYR A 95 -6.49 -9.51 19.28
N ASN A 96 -5.43 -9.93 18.58
CA ASN A 96 -4.05 -9.76 18.98
C ASN A 96 -3.17 -9.56 17.74
N LEU A 97 -3.38 -8.42 17.08
CA LEU A 97 -2.70 -8.07 15.84
C LEU A 97 -1.21 -7.81 16.09
N ASP A 98 -0.34 -8.24 15.18
CA ASP A 98 1.08 -7.86 15.21
C ASP A 98 1.23 -6.40 14.77
N THR A 99 1.04 -5.49 15.72
CA THR A 99 1.12 -4.05 15.47
C THR A 99 2.53 -3.59 15.11
N LYS A 100 3.57 -4.35 15.49
CA LYS A 100 4.96 -4.04 15.08
C LYS A 100 5.16 -4.25 13.59
N ALA A 101 4.63 -5.33 13.03
CA ALA A 101 4.66 -5.55 11.59
C ALA A 101 3.82 -4.51 10.83
N LEU A 102 2.59 -4.23 11.30
CA LEU A 102 1.74 -3.19 10.72
C LEU A 102 2.43 -1.82 10.69
N LEU A 103 2.98 -1.36 11.83
CA LEU A 103 3.64 -0.06 11.93
C LEU A 103 4.96 -0.02 11.15
N GLY A 104 5.67 -1.16 11.05
CA GLY A 104 6.83 -1.29 10.17
C GLY A 104 6.45 -1.10 8.70
N SER A 105 5.36 -1.74 8.26
CA SER A 105 4.79 -1.56 6.91
C SER A 105 4.45 -0.09 6.63
N ALA A 106 3.70 0.53 7.54
CA ALA A 106 3.30 1.94 7.42
C ALA A 106 4.52 2.87 7.38
N PHE A 107 5.51 2.67 8.25
CA PHE A 107 6.75 3.46 8.24
C PHE A 107 7.48 3.38 6.89
N GLU A 108 7.57 2.20 6.28
CA GLU A 108 8.22 2.04 4.98
C GLU A 108 7.38 2.67 3.85
N GLU A 109 6.06 2.44 3.80
CA GLU A 109 5.14 3.03 2.80
C GLU A 109 5.09 4.57 2.87
N MET A 110 5.23 5.14 4.07
CA MET A 110 5.34 6.57 4.29
C MET A 110 6.69 7.16 3.87
N GLY A 111 7.62 6.34 3.35
CA GLY A 111 8.95 6.80 2.94
C GLY A 111 9.93 6.95 4.11
N LYS A 112 9.82 6.07 5.11
CA LYS A 112 10.69 6.02 6.30
C LYS A 112 10.62 7.29 7.16
N THR A 113 9.44 7.90 7.21
CA THR A 113 9.12 9.00 8.13
C THR A 113 8.11 8.56 9.18
N THR A 114 8.11 9.22 10.33
CA THR A 114 7.17 8.93 11.42
C THR A 114 5.92 9.79 11.36
N LYS A 115 5.97 10.89 10.59
CA LYS A 115 4.86 11.83 10.37
C LYS A 115 4.95 12.46 8.99
N ILE A 116 3.80 12.74 8.39
CA ILE A 116 3.68 13.53 7.15
C ILE A 116 2.63 14.63 7.38
N PRO A 117 2.90 15.91 7.02
CA PRO A 117 1.87 16.94 7.06
C PRO A 117 0.68 16.58 6.16
N VAL A 118 -0.55 16.76 6.66
CA VAL A 118 -1.79 16.44 5.92
C VAL A 118 -1.84 17.13 4.56
N LYS A 119 -1.37 18.38 4.50
CA LYS A 119 -1.31 19.17 3.28
C LYS A 119 -0.41 18.52 2.22
N ASP A 120 0.76 18.07 2.64
CA ASP A 120 1.76 17.50 1.73
C ASP A 120 1.27 16.16 1.20
N PHE A 121 0.70 15.32 2.08
CA PHE A 121 0.14 14.04 1.64
C PHE A 121 -1.10 14.22 0.75
N THR A 122 -1.97 15.19 1.06
CA THR A 122 -3.11 15.54 0.20
C THR A 122 -2.63 15.97 -1.19
N GLN A 123 -1.57 16.76 -1.29
CA GLN A 123 -1.01 17.18 -2.58
C GLN A 123 -0.45 15.99 -3.37
N GLN A 124 0.23 15.04 -2.70
CA GLN A 124 0.70 13.81 -3.33
C GLN A 124 -0.48 12.98 -3.88
N LEU A 125 -1.52 12.76 -3.06
CA LEU A 125 -2.73 12.05 -3.48
C LEU A 125 -3.43 12.75 -4.65
N GLN A 126 -3.56 14.08 -4.63
CA GLN A 126 -4.20 14.83 -5.70
C GLN A 126 -3.42 14.78 -7.02
N SER A 127 -2.10 14.70 -6.94
CA SER A 127 -1.25 14.54 -8.13
C SER A 127 -1.45 13.18 -8.80
N ALA A 128 -1.76 12.14 -8.01
CA ALA A 128 -1.97 10.78 -8.49
C ALA A 128 -3.44 10.48 -8.88
N LEU A 129 -4.42 11.01 -8.11
CA LEU A 129 -5.83 10.60 -8.16
C LEU A 129 -6.80 11.75 -8.50
N GLY A 130 -6.30 12.97 -8.65
CA GLY A 130 -7.08 14.16 -9.00
C GLY A 130 -7.59 14.96 -7.80
N PRO A 131 -8.24 16.13 -8.04
CA PRO A 131 -8.47 17.16 -7.02
C PRO A 131 -9.51 16.81 -5.94
N ASN A 132 -10.27 15.72 -6.10
CA ASN A 132 -11.36 15.36 -5.20
C ASN A 132 -10.92 14.47 -4.02
N VAL A 133 -9.61 14.30 -3.82
CA VAL A 133 -9.05 13.52 -2.71
C VAL A 133 -8.46 14.42 -1.61
N SER A 134 -8.48 13.93 -0.38
CA SER A 134 -7.98 14.57 0.83
C SER A 134 -7.50 13.53 1.83
N ALA A 135 -6.35 13.77 2.46
CA ALA A 135 -5.81 12.92 3.52
C ALA A 135 -6.35 13.29 4.91
N GLU A 136 -7.16 14.34 5.05
CA GLU A 136 -7.61 14.87 6.34
C GLU A 136 -8.45 13.89 7.18
N ALA A 137 -8.98 12.82 6.56
CA ALA A 137 -9.68 11.78 7.29
C ALA A 137 -8.73 10.92 8.14
N LEU A 138 -7.46 10.82 7.73
CA LEU A 138 -6.41 10.09 8.45
C LEU A 138 -5.83 10.88 9.61
N ASP A 139 -5.92 12.21 9.60
CA ASP A 139 -5.54 13.04 10.76
C ASP A 139 -6.58 12.87 11.86
N ILE A 140 -6.40 11.84 12.68
CA ILE A 140 -7.34 11.38 13.69
C ILE A 140 -7.27 12.31 14.91
N ASN A 141 -6.05 12.69 15.31
CA ASN A 141 -5.79 13.50 16.49
C ASN A 141 -5.92 15.02 16.24
N LYS A 142 -6.10 15.45 14.97
CA LYS A 142 -6.25 16.84 14.53
C LYS A 142 -5.00 17.70 14.76
N ASP A 143 -3.81 17.11 14.68
CA ASP A 143 -2.53 17.81 14.80
C ASP A 143 -1.98 18.34 13.46
N SER A 144 -2.75 18.20 12.37
CA SER A 144 -2.37 18.55 10.98
C SER A 144 -1.24 17.71 10.39
N ASN A 145 -0.89 16.60 11.03
CA ASN A 145 -0.01 15.57 10.51
C ASN A 145 -0.73 14.23 10.52
N ILE A 146 -0.15 13.28 9.79
CA ILE A 146 -0.53 11.88 9.77
C ILE A 146 0.67 11.13 10.29
N ASP A 147 0.54 10.54 11.48
CA ASP A 147 1.56 9.66 12.04
C ASP A 147 1.45 8.22 11.51
N ILE A 148 2.45 7.38 11.82
CA ILE A 148 2.48 5.99 11.35
C ILE A 148 1.30 5.14 11.84
N GLY A 149 0.71 5.44 12.99
CA GLY A 149 -0.47 4.73 13.51
C GLY A 149 -1.73 5.16 12.77
N GLU A 150 -1.84 6.45 12.49
CA GLU A 150 -2.92 7.02 11.68
C GLU A 150 -2.88 6.45 10.26
N TYR A 151 -1.71 6.42 9.63
CA TYR A 151 -1.52 5.80 8.31
C TYR A 151 -1.81 4.29 8.33
N ALA A 152 -1.31 3.56 9.34
CA ALA A 152 -1.56 2.13 9.51
C ALA A 152 -3.06 1.78 9.58
N THR A 153 -3.89 2.71 10.03
CA THR A 153 -5.35 2.53 10.03
C THR A 153 -5.89 2.36 8.61
N SER A 154 -5.30 3.03 7.62
CA SER A 154 -5.67 2.88 6.20
C SER A 154 -5.34 1.49 5.66
N THR A 155 -4.21 0.91 6.07
CA THR A 155 -3.81 -0.47 5.75
C THR A 155 -4.83 -1.47 6.29
N LEU A 156 -5.30 -1.27 7.54
CA LEU A 156 -6.34 -2.12 8.13
C LEU A 156 -7.68 -2.00 7.38
N VAL A 157 -8.07 -0.80 6.98
CA VAL A 157 -9.28 -0.58 6.16
C VAL A 157 -9.18 -1.34 4.84
N ALA A 158 -8.03 -1.26 4.15
CA ALA A 158 -7.82 -2.01 2.91
C ALA A 158 -7.89 -3.54 3.11
N ASP A 159 -7.34 -4.07 4.21
CA ASP A 159 -7.41 -5.50 4.54
C ASP A 159 -8.86 -5.94 4.83
N MET A 160 -9.59 -5.20 5.67
CA MET A 160 -11.00 -5.49 5.96
C MET A 160 -11.84 -5.57 4.68
N LEU A 161 -11.60 -4.66 3.73
CA LEU A 161 -12.30 -4.58 2.44
C LEU A 161 -11.82 -5.62 1.41
N SER A 162 -10.66 -6.25 1.63
CA SER A 162 -10.15 -7.32 0.77
C SER A 162 -11.00 -8.59 0.87
N SER A 163 -11.61 -8.83 2.04
CA SER A 163 -12.50 -9.98 2.28
C SER A 163 -13.97 -9.65 1.99
N ASP A 164 -14.43 -8.44 2.31
CA ASP A 164 -15.81 -7.95 2.09
C ASP A 164 -15.77 -6.45 1.83
N ASN A 165 -15.89 -6.02 0.56
CA ASN A 165 -15.80 -4.61 0.19
C ASN A 165 -17.03 -3.77 0.56
N THR A 166 -18.03 -4.36 1.22
CA THR A 166 -19.25 -3.65 1.58
C THR A 166 -19.28 -3.19 3.04
N LYS A 167 -18.41 -3.75 3.89
CA LYS A 167 -18.45 -3.53 5.34
C LYS A 167 -17.06 -3.62 5.97
N LEU A 168 -16.74 -2.63 6.81
CA LEU A 168 -15.60 -2.71 7.72
C LEU A 168 -15.95 -3.59 8.92
N LYS A 169 -15.21 -4.69 9.07
CA LYS A 169 -15.34 -5.62 10.19
C LYS A 169 -13.96 -6.08 10.61
N LYS A 170 -13.68 -6.01 11.91
CA LYS A 170 -12.42 -6.47 12.48
C LYS A 170 -12.12 -7.94 12.18
N GLU A 171 -13.15 -8.76 12.14
CA GLU A 171 -13.05 -10.20 11.87
C GLU A 171 -12.56 -10.49 10.44
N ASN A 172 -12.62 -9.51 9.53
CA ASN A 172 -12.18 -9.64 8.16
C ASN A 172 -10.68 -9.38 7.97
N ILE A 173 -9.94 -8.97 9.01
CA ILE A 173 -8.50 -8.74 8.91
C ILE A 173 -7.78 -10.08 8.79
N THR A 174 -7.05 -10.23 7.70
CA THR A 174 -6.28 -11.45 7.37
C THR A 174 -4.77 -11.20 7.31
N GLY A 175 -4.34 -9.95 7.43
CA GLY A 175 -2.98 -9.49 7.20
C GLY A 175 -2.61 -9.41 5.72
N THR A 176 -3.61 -9.41 4.82
CA THR A 176 -3.42 -9.45 3.37
C THR A 176 -4.34 -8.47 2.66
N ILE A 177 -3.78 -7.61 1.83
CA ILE A 177 -4.51 -6.70 0.96
C ILE A 177 -4.52 -7.27 -0.46
N ASN A 178 -5.66 -7.22 -1.14
CA ASN A 178 -5.77 -7.51 -2.57
C ASN A 178 -6.28 -6.27 -3.32
N ASN A 179 -6.37 -6.36 -4.65
CA ASN A 179 -6.86 -5.27 -5.49
C ASN A 179 -8.24 -4.77 -5.08
N GLN A 180 -9.14 -5.65 -4.61
CA GLN A 180 -10.46 -5.24 -4.18
C GLN A 180 -10.37 -4.33 -2.95
N GLY A 181 -9.60 -4.74 -1.94
CA GLY A 181 -9.44 -3.98 -0.71
C GLY A 181 -8.76 -2.63 -0.94
N GLU A 182 -7.70 -2.62 -1.73
CA GLU A 182 -6.99 -1.38 -2.10
C GLU A 182 -7.89 -0.44 -2.90
N ASN A 183 -8.57 -0.91 -3.95
CA ASN A 183 -9.45 -0.06 -4.75
C ASN A 183 -10.65 0.46 -3.95
N SER A 184 -11.20 -0.37 -3.06
CA SER A 184 -12.35 0.02 -2.22
C SER A 184 -11.95 1.04 -1.16
N SER A 185 -10.73 0.96 -0.62
CA SER A 185 -10.24 1.91 0.39
C SER A 185 -10.04 3.32 -0.18
N LEU A 186 -9.85 3.48 -1.50
CA LEU A 186 -9.78 4.81 -2.14
C LEU A 186 -11.02 5.68 -1.91
N ALA A 187 -12.18 5.08 -1.62
CA ALA A 187 -13.39 5.83 -1.28
C ALA A 187 -13.23 6.66 0.02
N TYR A 188 -12.31 6.28 0.91
CA TYR A 188 -12.08 6.89 2.21
C TYR A 188 -11.24 8.18 2.14
N ILE A 189 -10.47 8.36 1.07
CA ILE A 189 -9.74 9.60 0.81
C ILE A 189 -10.56 10.56 -0.06
N ASN A 190 -11.79 10.22 -0.46
CA ASN A 190 -12.66 11.16 -1.17
C ASN A 190 -13.10 12.29 -0.25
N SER A 191 -12.87 13.54 -0.66
CA SER A 191 -13.20 14.74 0.13
C SER A 191 -14.68 14.82 0.53
N LYS A 192 -15.59 14.23 -0.26
CA LYS A 192 -17.03 14.17 0.06
C LYS A 192 -17.36 13.22 1.21
N ASN A 193 -16.53 12.20 1.45
CA ASN A 193 -16.74 11.16 2.45
C ASN A 193 -15.98 11.43 3.77
N LYS A 194 -15.22 12.53 3.85
CA LYS A 194 -14.30 12.86 4.95
C LYS A 194 -14.87 12.60 6.34
N ALA A 195 -16.09 13.06 6.62
CA ALA A 195 -16.69 12.93 7.96
C ALA A 195 -16.93 11.46 8.35
N VAL A 196 -17.45 10.66 7.41
CA VAL A 196 -17.70 9.23 7.62
C VAL A 196 -16.37 8.48 7.74
N ALA A 197 -15.44 8.73 6.82
CA ALA A 197 -14.11 8.13 6.83
C ALA A 197 -13.35 8.44 8.12
N SER A 198 -13.39 9.68 8.61
CA SER A 198 -12.75 10.07 9.88
C SER A 198 -13.30 9.28 11.07
N ALA A 199 -14.63 9.07 11.11
CA ALA A 199 -15.26 8.32 12.20
C ALA A 199 -14.88 6.84 12.16
N GLU A 200 -14.84 6.23 10.97
CA GLU A 200 -14.45 4.83 10.79
C GLU A 200 -12.96 4.62 11.08
N PHE A 201 -12.09 5.51 10.61
CA PHE A 201 -10.67 5.49 10.96
C PHE A 201 -10.46 5.65 12.47
N LYS A 202 -11.12 6.60 13.13
CA LYS A 202 -11.04 6.76 14.59
C LYS A 202 -11.44 5.48 15.34
N ALA A 203 -12.54 4.86 14.93
CA ALA A 203 -13.04 3.64 15.57
C ALA A 203 -12.04 2.47 15.46
N ILE A 204 -11.44 2.29 14.28
CA ILE A 204 -10.42 1.26 14.05
C ILE A 204 -9.15 1.58 14.85
N TYR A 205 -8.68 2.82 14.78
CA TYR A 205 -7.49 3.27 15.50
C TYR A 205 -7.59 3.02 17.01
N ASP A 206 -8.76 3.30 17.61
CA ASP A 206 -9.03 3.05 19.02
C ASP A 206 -9.13 1.56 19.34
N ASP A 207 -9.86 0.79 18.53
CA ASP A 207 -10.11 -0.63 18.77
C ASP A 207 -8.84 -1.50 18.66
N PHE A 208 -7.85 -1.03 17.91
CA PHE A 208 -6.51 -1.62 17.82
C PHE A 208 -5.46 -0.93 18.70
N LYS A 209 -5.85 0.10 19.47
CA LYS A 209 -4.96 0.86 20.36
C LYS A 209 -3.70 1.36 19.66
N LEU A 210 -3.88 1.92 18.46
CA LEU A 210 -2.76 2.30 17.61
C LEU A 210 -1.95 3.48 18.18
N ASP A 211 -2.50 4.26 19.11
CA ASP A 211 -1.73 5.28 19.83
C ASP A 211 -0.68 4.65 20.76
N GLU A 212 -1.08 3.65 21.55
CA GLU A 212 -0.20 2.89 22.45
C GLU A 212 0.84 2.14 21.62
N ALA A 213 0.40 1.46 20.55
CA ALA A 213 1.29 0.71 19.68
C ALA A 213 2.32 1.63 18.97
N THR A 214 1.90 2.81 18.53
CA THR A 214 2.80 3.80 17.90
C THR A 214 3.84 4.30 18.90
N LYS A 215 3.44 4.64 20.14
CA LYS A 215 4.38 5.04 21.20
C LYS A 215 5.38 3.93 21.48
N ASP A 216 4.93 2.69 21.59
CA ASP A 216 5.78 1.53 21.82
C ASP A 216 6.72 1.25 20.63
N PHE A 217 6.26 1.38 19.39
CA PHE A 217 7.10 1.27 18.19
C PHE A 217 8.21 2.32 18.15
N LEU A 218 7.88 3.58 18.44
CA LEU A 218 8.84 4.69 18.39
C LEU A 218 9.80 4.71 19.60
N SER A 219 9.48 3.99 20.68
CA SER A 219 10.36 3.87 21.85
C SER A 219 11.66 3.08 21.58
N ASP A 220 11.66 2.20 20.57
CA ASP A 220 12.84 1.45 20.14
C ASP A 220 13.40 2.04 18.84
N PRO A 221 14.54 2.75 18.89
CA PRO A 221 15.12 3.41 17.73
C PRO A 221 15.59 2.43 16.63
N ASN A 222 15.73 1.14 16.94
CA ASN A 222 16.06 0.14 15.92
C ASN A 222 14.91 -0.10 14.94
N ASN A 223 13.68 0.30 15.28
CA ASN A 223 12.52 0.14 14.41
C ASN A 223 12.53 1.15 13.24
N THR A 224 13.10 2.33 13.47
CA THR A 224 13.08 3.48 12.52
C THR A 224 14.44 3.74 11.86
N VAL A 225 15.40 2.83 12.02
CA VAL A 225 16.71 2.93 11.36
C VAL A 225 16.58 2.86 9.83
N ILE A 226 17.36 3.68 9.12
CA ILE A 226 17.34 3.80 7.65
C ILE A 226 18.40 2.90 6.98
#